data_AF-A0A915MBP2-F1
#
_entry.id   AF-A0A915MBP2-F1
#
_cell.length_a   1.000
_cell.length_b   1.000
_cell.length_c   1.000
_cell.angle_alpha   90.00
_cell.angle_beta   90.00
_cell.angle_gamma   90.00
#
_symmetry.space_group_name_H-M   'P 1'
#
loop_
_entity.id
_entity.type
_entity.pdbx_description
1 polymer ?
#
loop_
_entity_poly.entity_id
_entity_poly.type
_entity_poly.pdbx_seq_one_letter_code
_entity_poly.pdbx_strand_id
1 'polypeptide(L)'
;MAAVIQTNVSTSNDSQVDNTSNGKHADIKIVDMELQQDGKAALKDLLSKIKPSSFGQRRNYSRIDISAEKWLMAYDEASLAKLENPPSLADGISMELERDIRYLGCELIQSGAILLKLSQTAAATAQILFQRFYYQKSFVRHNFEHMVCACLLLASKIEEQPRKPREVINVYHRLKQLHQHRRKISGGGEICSVSLQQLRPKKFDHLELGGSKYMDMKNNVIKSERRLLNVLGFVVHVHHPHKLIYIYLHILGLLRKESDPNATKEQINRSKELLQKAWSYMNDGLRTDMFLRYTPETIACACIQLAAKTVEQPVILPKSPFPWFELFDASDRDIRLISQMLMCLYTRTKAPSLDFIHSQLEKHQKRLSDSDKAKELAEKAKAYADIQEAIKAVTSTKSTSNVQQTRKDDEKAVKAEAPRISKSITKHIGPPFNVMVDSTFLSYSIKNRLDMMKGFKDCLHDKVIPCIPECVVVELEKQSRFKSVLKIINDHRFQRLHCAHKKSIYTDECILHRITQHKNYIVATCDRDLRKRIRKIPDVPILYIRDHRYIIERMPDTRAAPKK
;
A
#
# COMPACT_ATOMS: atom_id res chain seq x y z
N MET A 1 56.83 -2.47 -12.22
CA MET A 1 57.07 -3.05 -13.57
C MET A 1 56.22 -2.29 -14.57
N ALA A 2 56.79 -1.88 -15.71
CA ALA A 2 56.12 -1.23 -16.86
C ALA A 2 55.33 0.08 -16.59
N ALA A 3 55.45 1.13 -17.39
CA ALA A 3 56.46 1.45 -18.40
C ALA A 3 56.62 2.99 -18.49
N VAL A 4 57.73 3.43 -19.09
CA VAL A 4 58.06 4.83 -19.38
C VAL A 4 57.84 5.07 -20.88
N ILE A 5 57.50 6.29 -21.33
CA ILE A 5 58.18 7.04 -22.43
C ILE A 5 57.36 8.26 -22.95
N GLN A 6 57.99 9.43 -22.76
CA GLN A 6 58.08 10.63 -23.60
C GLN A 6 56.84 11.46 -24.01
N THR A 7 57.00 12.75 -23.70
CA THR A 7 56.45 13.94 -24.37
C THR A 7 57.00 14.12 -25.79
N ASN A 8 56.31 14.92 -26.62
CA ASN A 8 56.90 16.07 -27.32
C ASN A 8 55.77 17.03 -27.74
N VAL A 9 55.74 18.25 -27.21
CA VAL A 9 56.39 19.48 -27.73
C VAL A 9 55.58 20.10 -28.88
N SER A 10 54.84 21.16 -28.55
CA SER A 10 54.47 22.22 -29.49
C SER A 10 55.65 23.18 -29.64
N THR A 11 55.88 23.68 -30.85
CA THR A 11 56.93 24.67 -31.12
C THR A 11 56.63 26.00 -30.44
N SER A 12 57.69 26.60 -29.90
CA SER A 12 57.78 28.03 -29.56
C SER A 12 57.83 28.88 -30.87
N ASN A 13 57.92 30.21 -30.88
CA ASN A 13 58.48 31.10 -29.85
C ASN A 13 58.02 32.56 -30.00
N ASP A 14 58.50 33.39 -29.07
CA ASP A 14 58.71 34.85 -29.17
C ASP A 14 57.51 35.81 -29.13
N SER A 15 57.69 37.06 -28.67
CA SER A 15 58.28 37.57 -27.40
C SER A 15 58.02 39.09 -27.29
N GLN A 16 58.38 39.71 -26.16
CA GLN A 16 58.41 41.17 -25.89
C GLN A 16 57.05 41.91 -25.72
N VAL A 17 56.93 43.03 -24.99
CA VAL A 17 57.49 43.43 -23.65
C VAL A 17 56.73 44.67 -23.11
N ASP A 18 56.91 45.00 -21.81
CA ASP A 18 56.60 46.28 -21.11
C ASP A 18 55.15 46.76 -20.82
N ASN A 19 54.78 46.64 -19.54
CA ASN A 19 54.52 47.75 -18.59
C ASN A 19 53.71 49.01 -19.02
N THR A 20 52.53 49.26 -18.40
CA THR A 20 52.37 50.21 -17.25
C THR A 20 50.91 50.46 -16.78
N SER A 21 50.79 50.89 -15.50
CA SER A 21 49.73 51.73 -14.90
C SER A 21 48.27 51.25 -14.67
N ASN A 22 47.94 51.19 -13.37
CA ASN A 22 46.66 51.43 -12.67
C ASN A 22 45.43 51.99 -13.43
N GLY A 23 44.23 51.48 -13.13
CA GLY A 23 43.04 52.36 -12.94
C GLY A 23 41.63 51.85 -13.26
N LYS A 24 40.95 51.20 -12.29
CA LYS A 24 39.47 51.15 -12.05
C LYS A 24 38.49 50.88 -13.22
N HIS A 25 37.72 49.79 -13.07
CA HIS A 25 36.34 49.55 -13.57
C HIS A 25 35.97 49.93 -15.02
N ALA A 26 35.82 48.90 -15.87
CA ALA A 26 34.95 48.91 -17.04
C ALA A 26 34.34 47.51 -17.26
N ASP A 27 33.18 47.42 -17.92
CA ASP A 27 32.51 46.15 -18.21
C ASP A 27 33.31 45.27 -19.16
N ILE A 28 33.41 43.96 -18.86
CA ILE A 28 33.93 42.98 -19.81
C ILE A 28 32.83 42.69 -20.84
N LYS A 29 32.78 43.52 -21.88
CA LYS A 29 32.14 43.16 -23.15
C LYS A 29 32.83 41.90 -23.68
N ILE A 30 32.06 40.85 -23.93
CA ILE A 30 32.53 39.69 -24.70
C ILE A 30 32.81 40.21 -26.11
N VAL A 31 34.09 40.24 -26.50
CA VAL A 31 34.47 40.55 -27.88
C VAL A 31 34.22 39.32 -28.72
N ASP A 32 33.35 39.42 -29.72
CA ASP A 32 33.15 38.38 -30.72
C ASP A 32 34.45 38.12 -31.48
N MET A 33 35.14 37.03 -31.12
CA MET A 33 36.09 36.44 -32.05
C MET A 33 35.30 35.89 -33.24
N GLU A 34 35.53 36.48 -34.41
CA GLU A 34 35.03 35.98 -35.69
C GLU A 34 35.76 34.69 -36.09
N LEU A 35 35.44 33.60 -35.38
CA LEU A 35 35.58 32.25 -35.90
C LEU A 35 34.87 32.22 -37.25
N GLN A 36 35.67 32.04 -38.30
CA GLN A 36 35.25 32.01 -39.71
C GLN A 36 34.00 31.13 -39.89
N GLN A 37 33.13 31.51 -40.82
CA GLN A 37 31.80 30.91 -40.95
C GLN A 37 31.85 29.39 -41.13
N ASP A 38 32.87 28.88 -41.82
CA ASP A 38 33.14 27.43 -41.97
C ASP A 38 33.43 26.72 -40.65
N GLY A 39 34.14 27.36 -39.72
CA GLY A 39 34.42 26.82 -38.39
C GLY A 39 33.15 26.75 -37.51
N LYS A 40 32.29 27.78 -37.58
CA LYS A 40 30.97 27.77 -36.91
C LYS A 40 30.03 26.73 -37.55
N ALA A 41 30.10 26.53 -38.87
CA ALA A 41 29.36 25.48 -39.57
C ALA A 41 29.85 24.07 -39.19
N ALA A 42 31.17 23.82 -39.22
CA ALA A 42 31.78 22.54 -38.87
C ALA A 42 31.50 22.14 -37.41
N LEU A 43 31.60 23.09 -36.46
CA LEU A 43 31.25 22.83 -35.06
C LEU A 43 29.78 22.48 -34.88
N LYS A 44 28.87 23.14 -35.62
CA LYS A 44 27.43 22.88 -35.58
C LYS A 44 27.06 21.53 -36.22
N ASP A 45 27.72 21.17 -37.32
CA ASP A 45 27.61 19.86 -37.95
C ASP A 45 28.12 18.74 -37.02
N LEU A 46 29.28 18.94 -36.38
CA LEU A 46 29.86 17.98 -35.43
C LEU A 46 28.98 17.82 -34.16
N LEU A 47 28.42 18.91 -33.63
CA LEU A 47 27.41 18.87 -32.57
C LEU A 47 26.11 18.18 -33.01
N SER A 48 25.71 18.27 -34.28
CA SER A 48 24.54 17.55 -34.80
C SER A 48 24.78 16.03 -34.95
N LYS A 49 26.04 15.63 -35.16
CA LYS A 49 26.48 14.24 -35.27
C LYS A 49 26.68 13.59 -33.90
N ILE A 50 27.02 14.37 -32.88
CA ILE A 50 26.98 13.92 -31.48
C ILE A 50 25.52 13.72 -31.06
N LYS A 51 25.06 12.46 -31.05
CA LYS A 51 23.83 12.12 -30.33
C LYS A 51 24.03 12.50 -28.84
N PRO A 52 23.16 13.35 -28.25
CA PRO A 52 23.25 13.64 -26.83
C PRO A 52 23.11 12.32 -26.05
N SER A 53 23.90 12.19 -24.98
CA SER A 53 23.91 10.95 -24.20
C SER A 53 22.50 10.63 -23.69
N SER A 54 22.05 9.38 -23.90
CA SER A 54 20.80 8.91 -23.29
C SER A 54 20.90 8.76 -21.76
N PHE A 55 22.09 8.98 -21.19
CA PHE A 55 22.31 9.05 -19.75
C PHE A 55 21.69 10.35 -19.21
N GLY A 56 20.62 10.22 -18.41
CA GLY A 56 19.82 11.33 -17.89
C GLY A 56 18.54 11.64 -18.67
N GLN A 57 18.43 11.25 -19.95
CA GLN A 57 17.18 11.41 -20.71
C GLN A 57 16.13 10.38 -20.27
N ARG A 58 15.04 10.84 -19.62
CA ARG A 58 13.88 10.00 -19.28
C ARG A 58 13.27 9.41 -20.56
N ARG A 59 13.22 8.07 -20.67
CA ARG A 59 12.65 7.37 -21.84
C ARG A 59 11.13 7.60 -21.89
N ASN A 60 10.64 8.28 -22.92
CA ASN A 60 9.23 8.65 -23.11
C ASN A 60 8.22 7.47 -23.05
N TYR A 61 8.68 6.22 -23.24
CA TYR A 61 7.83 5.02 -23.23
C TYR A 61 7.87 4.23 -21.90
N SER A 62 8.69 4.61 -20.92
CA SER A 62 8.67 4.03 -19.58
C SER A 62 7.96 4.95 -18.59
N ARG A 63 6.61 4.97 -18.64
CA ARG A 63 5.73 5.75 -17.73
C ARG A 63 5.74 5.24 -16.27
N ILE A 64 6.66 4.35 -15.92
CA ILE A 64 6.82 3.74 -14.61
C ILE A 64 8.07 4.34 -13.95
N ASP A 65 7.89 5.46 -13.25
CA ASP A 65 8.96 6.00 -12.41
C ASP A 65 9.18 5.06 -11.20
N ILE A 66 10.43 4.65 -11.00
CA ILE A 66 10.90 3.82 -9.89
C ILE A 66 12.00 4.51 -9.06
N SER A 67 12.25 5.80 -9.27
CA SER A 67 13.16 6.57 -8.42
C SER A 67 12.59 6.74 -7.02
N ALA A 68 13.47 6.87 -6.01
CA ALA A 68 13.07 7.27 -4.66
C ALA A 68 12.49 8.70 -4.64
N GLU A 69 12.96 9.56 -5.56
CA GLU A 69 12.57 10.97 -5.73
C GLU A 69 11.08 11.14 -6.04
N LYS A 70 10.42 10.10 -6.56
CA LYS A 70 8.97 10.00 -6.76
C LYS A 70 8.15 10.32 -5.50
N TRP A 71 8.76 10.22 -4.33
CA TRP A 71 8.16 10.52 -3.02
C TRP A 71 8.51 11.91 -2.47
N LEU A 72 9.27 12.71 -3.21
CA LEU A 72 9.55 14.11 -2.91
C LEU A 72 8.40 14.95 -3.50
N MET A 73 7.36 15.08 -2.70
CA MET A 73 6.07 15.69 -3.05
C MET A 73 6.14 17.22 -3.27
N ALA A 74 7.31 17.85 -3.10
CA ALA A 74 7.53 19.26 -3.39
C ALA A 74 7.80 19.57 -4.88
N TYR A 75 8.18 18.58 -5.71
CA TYR A 75 8.48 18.79 -7.14
C TYR A 75 7.24 18.74 -8.06
N ASP A 76 6.08 18.36 -7.53
CA ASP A 76 4.81 18.26 -8.24
C ASP A 76 3.76 19.06 -7.47
N GLU A 77 3.22 20.12 -8.07
CA GLU A 77 2.19 21.00 -7.49
C GLU A 77 0.97 20.19 -7.03
N ALA A 78 0.56 19.19 -7.83
CA ALA A 78 -0.55 18.32 -7.50
C ALA A 78 -0.24 17.39 -6.31
N SER A 79 1.03 17.24 -5.91
CA SER A 79 1.47 16.50 -4.71
C SER A 79 1.79 17.41 -3.54
N LEU A 80 2.26 18.63 -3.77
CA LEU A 80 2.39 19.67 -2.73
C LEU A 80 1.03 19.96 -2.10
N ALA A 81 -0.02 20.08 -2.93
CA ALA A 81 -1.40 20.24 -2.47
C ALA A 81 -1.89 19.09 -1.54
N LYS A 82 -1.34 17.87 -1.67
CA LYS A 82 -1.65 16.71 -0.80
C LYS A 82 -0.94 16.78 0.56
N LEU A 83 0.15 17.53 0.67
CA LEU A 83 0.82 17.78 1.95
C LEU A 83 0.05 18.81 2.79
N GLU A 84 -0.57 19.79 2.13
CA GLU A 84 -1.43 20.80 2.76
C GLU A 84 -2.84 20.27 3.05
N ASN A 85 -3.37 19.44 2.15
CA ASN A 85 -4.68 18.80 2.28
C ASN A 85 -4.55 17.26 2.29
N PRO A 86 -4.13 16.65 3.42
CA PRO A 86 -4.03 15.21 3.55
C PRO A 86 -5.38 14.50 3.32
N PRO A 87 -5.37 13.24 2.83
CA PRO A 87 -6.59 12.51 2.48
C PRO A 87 -7.52 12.22 3.66
N SER A 88 -7.09 12.35 4.91
CA SER A 88 -7.97 12.16 6.08
C SER A 88 -8.80 13.41 6.43
N LEU A 89 -8.41 14.61 5.96
CA LEU A 89 -9.24 15.82 6.10
C LEU A 89 -10.54 15.70 5.28
N ALA A 90 -10.47 15.09 4.09
CA ALA A 90 -11.64 14.75 3.28
C ALA A 90 -12.57 13.70 3.94
N ASP A 91 -12.05 12.92 4.89
CA ASP A 91 -12.80 12.01 5.76
C ASP A 91 -13.17 12.66 7.13
N GLY A 92 -12.96 13.96 7.26
CA GLY A 92 -13.36 14.82 8.37
C GLY A 92 -12.39 14.90 9.56
N ILE A 93 -11.21 14.26 9.51
CA ILE A 93 -10.21 14.38 10.59
C ILE A 93 -9.59 15.79 10.58
N SER A 94 -9.46 16.42 11.76
CA SER A 94 -8.77 17.70 11.88
C SER A 94 -7.25 17.55 11.67
N MET A 95 -6.60 18.57 11.10
CA MET A 95 -5.16 18.53 10.81
C MET A 95 -4.31 18.27 12.07
N GLU A 96 -4.72 18.78 13.23
CA GLU A 96 -4.08 18.50 14.53
C GLU A 96 -4.17 17.02 14.91
N LEU A 97 -5.36 16.43 14.84
CA LEU A 97 -5.58 15.01 15.14
C LEU A 97 -4.80 14.12 14.16
N GLU A 98 -4.72 14.50 12.88
CA GLU A 98 -3.88 13.78 11.92
C GLU A 98 -2.38 13.87 12.25
N ARG A 99 -1.87 15.05 12.60
CA ARG A 99 -0.46 15.23 13.03
C ARG A 99 -0.16 14.41 14.29
N ASP A 100 -1.10 14.33 15.23
CA ASP A 100 -1.00 13.51 16.44
C ASP A 100 -0.99 12.00 16.15
N ILE A 101 -1.83 11.52 15.23
CA ILE A 101 -1.81 10.12 14.79
C ILE A 101 -0.50 9.79 14.06
N ARG A 102 0.01 10.71 13.22
CA ARG A 102 1.30 10.54 12.53
C ARG A 102 2.47 10.46 13.51
N TYR A 103 2.52 11.35 14.50
CA TYR A 103 3.51 11.34 15.56
C TYR A 103 3.47 10.02 16.34
N LEU A 104 2.28 9.60 16.79
CA LEU A 104 2.08 8.36 17.56
C LEU A 104 2.46 7.11 16.75
N GLY A 105 2.10 7.07 15.47
CA GLY A 105 2.51 6.00 14.55
C GLY A 105 4.03 5.88 14.45
N CYS A 106 4.74 7.01 14.32
CA CYS A 106 6.20 7.02 14.29
C CYS A 106 6.84 6.63 15.64
N GLU A 107 6.25 7.02 16.78
CA GLU A 107 6.71 6.57 18.12
C GLU A 107 6.53 5.06 18.32
N LEU A 108 5.38 4.52 17.89
CA LEU A 108 5.10 3.08 17.96
C LEU A 108 6.03 2.27 17.04
N ILE A 109 6.40 2.80 15.88
CA ILE A 109 7.42 2.21 14.99
C ILE A 109 8.78 2.22 15.67
N GLN A 110 9.26 3.35 16.20
CA GLN A 110 10.56 3.45 16.87
C GLN A 110 10.64 2.49 18.07
N SER A 111 9.61 2.51 18.93
CA SER A 111 9.51 1.64 20.11
C SER A 111 9.41 0.16 19.72
N GLY A 112 8.72 -0.13 18.60
CA GLY A 112 8.63 -1.48 18.04
C GLY A 112 9.97 -1.98 17.50
N ALA A 113 10.69 -1.16 16.76
CA ALA A 113 12.01 -1.49 16.20
C ALA A 113 13.03 -1.79 17.32
N ILE A 114 13.06 -0.99 18.38
CA ILE A 114 13.91 -1.22 19.57
C ILE A 114 13.57 -2.57 20.22
N LEU A 115 12.28 -2.86 20.46
CA LEU A 115 11.85 -4.12 21.07
C LEU A 115 12.06 -5.34 20.16
N LEU A 116 12.06 -5.15 18.83
CA LEU A 116 12.38 -6.17 17.83
C LEU A 116 13.89 -6.32 17.56
N LYS A 117 14.74 -5.52 18.22
CA LYS A 117 16.19 -5.42 17.93
C LYS A 117 16.46 -5.27 16.42
N LEU A 118 15.84 -4.27 15.80
CA LEU A 118 16.10 -3.85 14.42
C LEU A 118 17.12 -2.70 14.39
N SER A 119 17.79 -2.51 13.25
CA SER A 119 18.65 -1.35 13.03
C SER A 119 17.87 -0.01 13.06
N GLN A 120 18.54 1.09 13.39
CA GLN A 120 17.93 2.42 13.30
C GLN A 120 17.55 2.78 11.85
N THR A 121 18.28 2.26 10.86
CA THR A 121 17.93 2.35 9.44
C THR A 121 16.58 1.70 9.15
N ALA A 122 16.32 0.50 9.69
CA ALA A 122 15.01 -0.16 9.56
C ALA A 122 13.88 0.58 10.28
N ALA A 123 14.16 1.20 11.43
CA ALA A 123 13.20 2.06 12.11
C ALA A 123 12.83 3.28 11.25
N ALA A 124 13.83 3.97 10.69
CA ALA A 124 13.66 5.11 9.80
C ALA A 124 12.94 4.73 8.49
N THR A 125 13.33 3.63 7.84
CA THR A 125 12.64 3.09 6.66
C THR A 125 11.17 2.82 6.97
N ALA A 126 10.84 2.19 8.10
CA ALA A 126 9.46 1.96 8.50
C ALA A 126 8.68 3.26 8.74
N GLN A 127 9.27 4.28 9.37
CA GLN A 127 8.63 5.58 9.60
C GLN A 127 8.36 6.34 8.29
N ILE A 128 9.32 6.35 7.37
CA ILE A 128 9.18 7.01 6.06
C ILE A 128 8.13 6.29 5.20
N LEU A 129 8.11 4.96 5.17
CA LEU A 129 7.06 4.18 4.49
C LEU A 129 5.66 4.45 5.07
N PHE A 130 5.55 4.59 6.40
CA PHE A 130 4.31 4.93 7.09
C PHE A 130 3.81 6.34 6.70
N GLN A 131 4.69 7.35 6.71
CA GLN A 131 4.33 8.71 6.29
C GLN A 131 3.91 8.75 4.81
N ARG A 132 4.70 8.15 3.89
CA ARG A 132 4.41 8.04 2.44
C ARG A 132 3.02 7.45 2.19
N PHE A 133 2.65 6.39 2.92
CA PHE A 133 1.35 5.75 2.79
C PHE A 133 0.19 6.68 3.19
N TYR A 134 0.30 7.36 4.33
CA TYR A 134 -0.81 8.17 4.85
C TYR A 134 -0.99 9.52 4.15
N TYR A 135 0.00 10.01 3.39
CA TYR A 135 -0.25 11.09 2.42
C TYR A 135 -0.96 10.63 1.13
N GLN A 136 -1.23 9.33 0.96
CA GLN A 136 -2.05 8.80 -0.12
C GLN A 136 -3.34 8.10 0.33
N LYS A 137 -3.51 7.81 1.63
CA LYS A 137 -4.66 7.08 2.19
C LYS A 137 -5.05 7.64 3.55
N SER A 138 -6.34 7.76 3.80
CA SER A 138 -6.91 8.28 5.06
C SER A 138 -6.72 7.33 6.25
N PHE A 139 -6.46 7.92 7.43
CA PHE A 139 -6.47 7.22 8.72
C PHE A 139 -7.81 6.61 9.11
N VAL A 140 -8.94 7.14 8.60
CA VAL A 140 -10.27 6.56 8.87
C VAL A 140 -10.43 5.23 8.15
N ARG A 141 -10.10 5.19 6.85
CA ARG A 141 -10.26 4.02 5.97
C ARG A 141 -9.19 2.94 6.20
N HIS A 142 -8.04 3.31 6.77
CA HIS A 142 -6.91 2.43 7.02
C HIS A 142 -6.42 2.54 8.47
N ASN A 143 -6.78 1.57 9.31
CA ASN A 143 -6.35 1.50 10.71
C ASN A 143 -4.80 1.47 10.82
N PHE A 144 -4.26 2.43 11.58
CA PHE A 144 -2.81 2.66 11.71
C PHE A 144 -2.08 1.60 12.55
N GLU A 145 -2.75 0.91 13.49
CA GLU A 145 -2.15 -0.17 14.28
C GLU A 145 -1.65 -1.31 13.36
N HIS A 146 -2.48 -1.70 12.38
CA HIS A 146 -2.11 -2.70 11.38
C HIS A 146 -1.03 -2.19 10.42
N MET A 147 -1.06 -0.90 10.06
CA MET A 147 -0.06 -0.30 9.17
C MET A 147 1.30 -0.15 9.84
N VAL A 148 1.38 0.21 11.13
CA VAL A 148 2.62 0.23 11.93
C VAL A 148 3.28 -1.16 11.92
N CYS A 149 2.50 -2.21 12.18
CA CYS A 149 2.99 -3.59 12.12
C CYS A 149 3.45 -3.98 10.72
N ALA A 150 2.74 -3.55 9.67
CA ALA A 150 3.10 -3.81 8.28
C ALA A 150 4.37 -3.06 7.83
N CYS A 151 4.56 -1.82 8.27
CA CYS A 151 5.77 -1.04 7.98
C CYS A 151 7.00 -1.64 8.65
N LEU A 152 6.89 -2.09 9.91
CA LEU A 152 7.96 -2.82 10.61
C LEU A 152 8.32 -4.13 9.91
N LEU A 153 7.33 -4.93 9.47
CA LEU A 153 7.57 -6.16 8.72
C LEU A 153 8.23 -5.89 7.37
N LEU A 154 7.74 -4.90 6.62
CA LEU A 154 8.26 -4.57 5.30
C LEU A 154 9.69 -4.01 5.39
N ALA A 155 9.95 -3.05 6.27
CA ALA A 155 11.29 -2.50 6.49
C ALA A 155 12.27 -3.57 6.97
N SER A 156 11.84 -4.49 7.85
CA SER A 156 12.70 -5.60 8.29
C SER A 156 13.17 -6.51 7.14
N LYS A 157 12.40 -6.60 6.05
CA LYS A 157 12.80 -7.33 4.83
C LYS A 157 13.68 -6.48 3.90
N ILE A 158 13.42 -5.19 3.80
CA ILE A 158 14.20 -4.26 2.94
C ILE A 158 15.63 -4.10 3.46
N GLU A 159 15.82 -4.10 4.77
CA GLU A 159 17.13 -3.95 5.43
C GLU A 159 17.78 -5.32 5.79
N GLU A 160 17.35 -6.41 5.14
CA GLU A 160 17.89 -7.78 5.31
C GLU A 160 17.92 -8.29 6.77
N GLN A 161 16.96 -7.89 7.59
CA GLN A 161 16.76 -8.34 8.99
C GLN A 161 15.35 -8.91 9.24
N PRO A 162 14.85 -9.85 8.41
CA PRO A 162 13.42 -10.20 8.35
C PRO A 162 12.86 -10.74 9.67
N ARG A 163 11.80 -10.10 10.18
CA ARG A 163 11.08 -10.53 11.39
C ARG A 163 9.81 -11.32 11.06
N LYS A 164 9.43 -12.26 11.92
CA LYS A 164 8.21 -13.07 11.74
C LYS A 164 6.98 -12.24 12.18
N PRO A 165 5.82 -12.32 11.50
CA PRO A 165 4.61 -11.61 11.91
C PRO A 165 4.19 -11.84 13.38
N ARG A 166 4.46 -13.03 13.93
CA ARG A 166 4.27 -13.35 15.36
C ARG A 166 5.07 -12.42 16.29
N GLU A 167 6.32 -12.14 15.95
CA GLU A 167 7.23 -11.32 16.77
C GLU A 167 6.74 -9.86 16.79
N VAL A 168 6.41 -9.31 15.61
CA VAL A 168 5.92 -7.93 15.45
C VAL A 168 4.56 -7.75 16.12
N ILE A 169 3.63 -8.70 15.99
CA ILE A 169 2.32 -8.65 16.66
C ILE A 169 2.46 -8.75 18.18
N ASN A 170 3.35 -9.61 18.69
CA ASN A 170 3.61 -9.72 20.13
C ASN A 170 4.23 -8.44 20.70
N VAL A 171 5.18 -7.82 19.98
CA VAL A 171 5.76 -6.52 20.36
C VAL A 171 4.69 -5.42 20.32
N TYR A 172 3.85 -5.38 19.29
CA TYR A 172 2.74 -4.42 19.23
C TYR A 172 1.75 -4.57 20.38
N HIS A 173 1.35 -5.80 20.68
CA HIS A 173 0.46 -6.11 21.81
C HIS A 173 1.07 -5.66 23.15
N ARG A 174 2.38 -5.89 23.35
CA ARG A 174 3.12 -5.41 24.52
C ARG A 174 3.16 -3.88 24.60
N LEU A 175 3.36 -3.18 23.48
CA LEU A 175 3.33 -1.71 23.42
C LEU A 175 1.94 -1.16 23.76
N LYS A 176 0.86 -1.79 23.26
CA LYS A 176 -0.52 -1.39 23.58
C LYS A 176 -0.84 -1.54 25.07
N GLN A 177 -0.44 -2.65 25.69
CA GLN A 177 -0.54 -2.84 27.14
C GLN A 177 0.29 -1.81 27.93
N LEU A 178 1.52 -1.48 27.48
CA LEU A 178 2.37 -0.48 28.15
C LEU A 178 1.78 0.93 28.11
N HIS A 179 1.17 1.36 27.00
CA HIS A 179 0.49 2.66 26.93
C HIS A 179 -0.69 2.74 27.91
N GLN A 180 -1.51 1.68 27.96
CA GLN A 180 -2.63 1.59 28.89
C GLN A 180 -2.17 1.56 30.36
N HIS A 181 -1.07 0.86 30.67
CA HIS A 181 -0.53 0.80 32.03
C HIS A 181 0.11 2.12 32.47
N ARG A 182 0.85 2.80 31.59
CA ARG A 182 1.37 4.16 31.84
C ARG A 182 0.25 5.12 32.24
N ARG A 183 -0.85 5.14 31.48
CA ARG A 183 -2.00 6.01 31.77
C ARG A 183 -2.66 5.69 33.12
N LYS A 184 -2.79 4.42 33.49
CA LYS A 184 -3.34 4.00 34.79
C LYS A 184 -2.50 4.48 35.97
N ILE A 185 -1.19 4.64 35.81
CA ILE A 185 -0.32 5.22 36.84
C ILE A 185 -0.44 6.75 36.87
N SER A 186 -0.41 7.42 35.71
CA SER A 186 -0.37 8.89 35.62
C SER A 186 -1.67 9.63 35.95
N GLY A 187 -2.77 8.93 36.28
CA GLY A 187 -3.98 9.54 36.87
C GLY A 187 -4.69 10.64 36.06
N GLY A 188 -4.35 10.81 34.78
CA GLY A 188 -4.80 11.95 33.96
C GLY A 188 -4.06 13.28 34.23
N GLY A 189 -3.14 13.31 35.19
CA GLY A 189 -2.32 14.46 35.56
C GLY A 189 -0.91 14.43 34.96
N GLU A 190 -0.04 15.30 35.49
CA GLU A 190 1.31 15.54 34.95
C GLU A 190 2.32 14.42 35.23
N ILE A 191 3.40 14.40 34.46
CA ILE A 191 4.42 13.35 34.49
C ILE A 191 5.42 13.61 35.62
N CYS A 192 5.01 13.35 36.87
CA CYS A 192 5.91 13.39 38.02
C CYS A 192 6.63 12.04 38.21
N SER A 193 7.93 12.02 37.94
CA SER A 193 8.98 11.11 38.47
C SER A 193 8.66 9.62 38.77
N VAL A 194 7.85 8.94 37.95
CA VAL A 194 7.60 7.48 38.12
C VAL A 194 8.85 6.66 37.74
N SER A 195 9.33 5.82 38.66
CA SER A 195 10.52 4.98 38.44
C SER A 195 10.33 3.92 37.34
N LEU A 196 11.38 3.67 36.55
CA LEU A 196 11.38 2.70 35.43
C LEU A 196 11.01 1.26 35.81
N GLN A 197 11.10 0.90 37.11
CA GLN A 197 10.64 -0.38 37.63
C GLN A 197 9.12 -0.43 37.83
N GLN A 198 8.50 0.65 38.33
CA GLN A 198 7.05 0.77 38.53
C GLN A 198 6.29 0.88 37.20
N LEU A 199 6.94 1.42 36.16
CA LEU A 199 6.41 1.50 34.79
C LEU A 199 6.29 0.13 34.08
N ARG A 200 6.82 -0.96 34.67
CA ARG A 200 6.67 -2.33 34.14
C ARG A 200 5.43 -2.99 34.76
N PRO A 201 4.40 -3.38 33.98
CA PRO A 201 3.28 -4.15 34.53
C PRO A 201 3.77 -5.49 35.08
N LYS A 202 3.36 -5.83 36.31
CA LYS A 202 3.79 -7.06 37.01
C LYS A 202 3.27 -8.35 36.35
N LYS A 203 2.25 -8.25 35.49
CA LYS A 203 1.70 -9.31 34.66
C LYS A 203 1.41 -8.72 33.28
N PHE A 204 1.93 -9.34 32.22
CA PHE A 204 1.52 -9.07 30.84
C PHE A 204 0.52 -10.14 30.43
N ASP A 205 -0.59 -9.75 29.80
CA ASP A 205 -1.50 -10.74 29.22
C ASP A 205 -0.85 -11.30 27.94
N HIS A 206 -0.72 -12.61 27.85
CA HIS A 206 -0.11 -13.27 26.70
C HIS A 206 -1.16 -13.49 25.61
N LEU A 207 -0.87 -13.03 24.40
CA LEU A 207 -1.75 -13.21 23.26
C LEU A 207 -1.76 -14.69 22.82
N GLU A 208 -2.90 -15.35 22.98
CA GLU A 208 -3.09 -16.78 22.67
C GLU A 208 -2.71 -17.12 21.23
N LEU A 209 -1.76 -18.05 21.08
CA LEU A 209 -1.23 -18.46 19.79
C LEU A 209 -2.21 -19.38 19.07
N GLY A 210 -2.92 -18.82 18.08
CA GLY A 210 -3.94 -19.52 17.30
C GLY A 210 -5.38 -19.13 17.63
N GLY A 211 -5.61 -18.40 18.73
CA GLY A 211 -6.92 -17.81 19.02
C GLY A 211 -7.33 -16.80 17.95
N SER A 212 -8.65 -16.62 17.74
CA SER A 212 -9.18 -15.80 16.64
C SER A 212 -8.53 -14.42 16.58
N LYS A 213 -8.47 -13.70 17.71
CA LYS A 213 -7.87 -12.36 17.83
C LYS A 213 -6.46 -12.28 17.22
N TYR A 214 -5.62 -13.31 17.42
CA TYR A 214 -4.27 -13.37 16.82
C TYR A 214 -4.33 -13.63 15.31
N MET A 215 -5.16 -14.58 14.85
CA MET A 215 -5.31 -14.87 13.43
C MET A 215 -5.91 -13.70 12.66
N ASP A 216 -6.89 -12.99 13.23
CA ASP A 216 -7.52 -11.81 12.66
C ASP A 216 -6.52 -10.65 12.55
N MET A 217 -5.76 -10.37 13.62
CA MET A 217 -4.67 -9.39 13.61
C MET A 217 -3.62 -9.75 12.55
N LYS A 218 -3.14 -11.00 12.52
CA LYS A 218 -2.17 -11.51 11.54
C LYS A 218 -2.67 -11.33 10.10
N ASN A 219 -3.92 -11.70 9.83
CA ASN A 219 -4.55 -11.56 8.53
C ASN A 219 -4.68 -10.08 8.12
N ASN A 220 -5.00 -9.19 9.06
CA ASN A 220 -5.12 -7.76 8.79
C ASN A 220 -3.75 -7.08 8.59
N VAL A 221 -2.71 -7.49 9.32
CA VAL A 221 -1.32 -7.02 9.08
C VAL A 221 -0.83 -7.47 7.69
N ILE A 222 -1.05 -8.73 7.30
CA ILE A 222 -0.67 -9.22 5.96
C ILE A 222 -1.47 -8.51 4.83
N LYS A 223 -2.76 -8.24 5.03
CA LYS A 223 -3.56 -7.40 4.11
C LYS A 223 -3.01 -5.97 4.04
N SER A 224 -2.55 -5.41 5.16
CA SER A 224 -2.02 -4.05 5.27
C SER A 224 -0.66 -3.91 4.59
N GLU A 225 0.22 -4.92 4.72
CA GLU A 225 1.49 -5.00 3.98
C GLU A 225 1.27 -5.04 2.46
N ARG A 226 0.31 -5.84 1.98
CA ARG A 226 -0.05 -5.87 0.55
C ARG A 226 -0.63 -4.53 0.07
N ARG A 227 -1.40 -3.83 0.91
CA ARG A 227 -1.90 -2.48 0.63
C ARG A 227 -0.76 -1.46 0.59
N LEU A 228 0.21 -1.54 1.51
CA LEU A 228 1.40 -0.68 1.55
C LEU A 228 2.19 -0.79 0.24
N LEU A 229 2.52 -2.02 -0.18
CA LEU A 229 3.24 -2.27 -1.44
C LEU A 229 2.49 -1.74 -2.68
N ASN A 230 1.17 -1.96 -2.74
CA ASN A 230 0.33 -1.52 -3.85
C ASN A 230 0.25 0.02 -3.93
N VAL A 231 -0.01 0.69 -2.80
CA VAL A 231 -0.11 2.15 -2.71
C VAL A 231 1.23 2.82 -3.00
N LEU A 232 2.34 2.25 -2.52
CA LEU A 232 3.68 2.75 -2.85
C LEU A 232 4.16 2.34 -4.25
N GLY A 233 3.35 1.64 -5.05
CA GLY A 233 3.73 1.18 -6.40
C GLY A 233 5.03 0.38 -6.41
N PHE A 234 5.30 -0.38 -5.34
CA PHE A 234 6.56 -1.11 -5.07
C PHE A 234 7.84 -0.24 -4.94
N VAL A 235 7.73 1.09 -4.97
CA VAL A 235 8.85 2.03 -4.74
C VAL A 235 9.08 2.20 -3.23
N VAL A 236 9.75 1.21 -2.63
CA VAL A 236 9.92 1.06 -1.17
C VAL A 236 11.30 1.42 -0.64
N HIS A 237 12.27 1.69 -1.52
CA HIS A 237 13.60 2.15 -1.12
C HIS A 237 13.58 3.59 -0.59
N VAL A 238 14.54 3.85 0.30
CA VAL A 238 14.67 5.09 1.06
C VAL A 238 16.15 5.44 1.14
N HIS A 239 16.51 6.68 0.80
CA HIS A 239 17.86 7.20 1.02
C HIS A 239 17.91 7.92 2.36
N HIS A 240 18.88 7.53 3.21
CA HIS A 240 18.96 7.95 4.60
C HIS A 240 20.10 8.96 4.82
N PRO A 241 19.83 10.15 5.40
CA PRO A 241 20.83 11.19 5.61
C PRO A 241 21.89 10.85 6.68
N HIS A 242 21.74 9.76 7.45
CA HIS A 242 22.71 9.33 8.47
C HIS A 242 24.15 9.30 7.95
N LYS A 243 24.35 8.80 6.72
CA LYS A 243 25.66 8.73 6.06
C LYS A 243 26.14 10.10 5.57
N LEU A 244 25.25 10.89 4.96
CA LEU A 244 25.54 12.23 4.46
C LEU A 244 25.99 13.17 5.58
N ILE A 245 25.34 13.12 6.75
CA ILE A 245 25.73 13.91 7.93
C ILE A 245 27.19 13.66 8.33
N TYR A 246 27.65 12.40 8.33
CA TYR A 246 29.04 12.06 8.62
C TYR A 246 29.99 12.56 7.52
N ILE A 247 29.64 12.35 6.25
CA ILE A 247 30.45 12.77 5.09
C ILE A 247 30.61 14.30 5.06
N TYR A 248 29.54 15.06 5.27
CA TYR A 248 29.56 16.53 5.23
C TYR A 248 30.36 17.10 6.41
N LEU A 249 30.18 16.58 7.63
CA LEU A 249 31.00 16.98 8.78
C LEU A 249 32.49 16.61 8.59
N HIS A 250 32.80 15.54 7.84
CA HIS A 250 34.19 15.22 7.48
C HIS A 250 34.77 16.20 6.44
N ILE A 251 34.03 16.53 5.38
CA ILE A 251 34.43 17.49 4.34
C ILE A 251 34.66 18.88 4.94
N LEU A 252 33.85 19.29 5.92
CA LEU A 252 34.01 20.55 6.66
C LEU A 252 35.20 20.56 7.64
N GLY A 253 35.94 19.44 7.79
CA GLY A 253 37.04 19.31 8.75
C GLY A 253 36.61 19.26 10.23
N LEU A 254 35.32 19.05 10.50
CA LEU A 254 34.70 19.11 11.83
C LEU A 254 34.68 17.76 12.56
N LEU A 255 35.17 16.69 11.93
CA LEU A 255 35.37 15.38 12.57
C LEU A 255 36.86 15.12 12.77
N ARG A 256 37.29 15.11 14.03
CA ARG A 256 38.59 14.57 14.46
C ARG A 256 38.45 13.14 14.96
N LYS A 257 39.40 12.28 14.60
CA LYS A 257 39.47 10.88 15.05
C LYS A 257 40.43 10.76 16.24
N GLU A 258 40.24 9.71 17.04
CA GLU A 258 41.17 9.35 18.13
C GLU A 258 42.54 8.90 17.63
N SER A 259 42.65 8.59 16.32
CA SER A 259 43.89 8.28 15.62
C SER A 259 44.72 9.51 15.23
N ASP A 260 44.17 10.72 15.35
CA ASP A 260 44.80 11.93 14.81
C ASP A 260 45.77 12.51 15.88
N PRO A 261 47.10 12.44 15.69
CA PRO A 261 48.07 12.79 16.76
C PRO A 261 48.03 14.27 17.16
N ASN A 262 47.46 15.13 16.31
CA ASN A 262 47.36 16.58 16.51
C ASN A 262 45.98 17.03 17.05
N ALA A 263 45.11 16.10 17.47
CA ALA A 263 43.75 16.41 17.93
C ALA A 263 43.62 16.36 19.46
N THR A 264 43.21 17.48 20.07
CA THR A 264 42.95 17.55 21.52
C THR A 264 41.72 16.71 21.88
N LYS A 265 41.72 16.05 23.05
CA LYS A 265 40.54 15.28 23.57
C LYS A 265 39.24 16.09 23.55
N GLU A 266 39.31 17.38 23.83
CA GLU A 266 38.17 18.31 23.76
C GLU A 266 37.61 18.46 22.33
N GLN A 267 38.49 18.59 21.32
CA GLN A 267 38.09 18.68 19.91
C GLN A 267 37.44 17.38 19.43
N ILE A 268 37.95 16.23 19.88
CA ILE A 268 37.38 14.90 19.59
C ILE A 268 36.00 14.77 20.26
N ASN A 269 35.86 15.18 21.53
CA ASN A 269 34.57 15.16 22.24
C ASN A 269 33.54 16.10 21.58
N ARG A 270 33.94 17.31 21.18
CA ARG A 270 33.09 18.26 20.45
C ARG A 270 32.69 17.73 19.05
N SER A 271 33.60 17.02 18.36
CA SER A 271 33.29 16.31 17.11
C SER A 271 32.19 15.26 17.32
N LYS A 272 32.29 14.48 18.41
CA LYS A 272 31.30 13.46 18.79
C LYS A 272 29.96 14.08 19.21
N GLU A 273 29.96 15.15 20.00
CA GLU A 273 28.74 15.86 20.40
C GLU A 273 27.99 16.38 19.17
N LEU A 274 28.69 17.09 18.27
CA LEU A 274 28.11 17.66 17.06
C LEU A 274 27.48 16.58 16.15
N LEU A 275 28.21 15.49 15.89
CA LEU A 275 27.74 14.36 15.09
C LEU A 275 26.51 13.70 15.72
N GLN A 276 26.57 13.42 17.03
CA GLN A 276 25.47 12.78 17.75
C GLN A 276 24.23 13.68 17.81
N LYS A 277 24.40 15.00 17.97
CA LYS A 277 23.32 15.99 18.02
C LYS A 277 22.66 16.17 16.65
N ALA A 278 23.43 16.21 15.57
CA ALA A 278 22.92 16.23 14.20
C ALA A 278 22.14 14.94 13.87
N TRP A 279 22.65 13.77 14.26
CA TRP A 279 21.90 12.51 14.15
C TRP A 279 20.63 12.48 15.00
N SER A 280 20.64 13.01 16.22
CA SER A 280 19.44 13.10 17.06
C SER A 280 18.35 13.95 16.40
N TYR A 281 18.67 15.18 15.95
CA TYR A 281 17.71 16.04 15.25
C TYR A 281 17.08 15.37 14.02
N MET A 282 17.90 14.70 13.21
CA MET A 282 17.44 14.02 12.02
C MET A 282 16.57 12.79 12.33
N ASN A 283 16.93 11.99 13.35
CA ASN A 283 16.09 10.89 13.82
C ASN A 283 14.77 11.41 14.41
N ASP A 284 14.76 12.59 15.04
CA ASP A 284 13.53 13.19 15.55
C ASP A 284 12.62 13.71 14.43
N GLY A 285 13.22 14.30 13.39
CA GLY A 285 12.54 14.74 12.18
C GLY A 285 11.82 13.65 11.40
N LEU A 286 12.11 12.36 11.63
CA LEU A 286 11.34 11.22 11.08
C LEU A 286 9.88 11.19 11.56
N ARG A 287 9.55 11.90 12.66
CA ARG A 287 8.16 12.12 13.11
C ARG A 287 7.44 13.24 12.33
N THR A 288 8.16 14.00 11.51
CA THR A 288 7.62 15.05 10.62
C THR A 288 7.46 14.53 9.18
N ASP A 289 6.98 15.40 8.30
CA ASP A 289 6.85 15.20 6.86
C ASP A 289 8.05 15.74 6.05
N MET A 290 9.15 16.17 6.69
CA MET A 290 10.31 16.73 5.98
C MET A 290 10.92 15.78 4.94
N PHE A 291 10.90 14.46 5.20
CA PHE A 291 11.33 13.38 4.29
C PHE A 291 10.43 13.18 3.07
N LEU A 292 9.37 13.97 2.91
CA LEU A 292 8.50 14.03 1.73
C LEU A 292 8.58 15.39 1.02
N ARG A 293 9.24 16.38 1.63
CA ARG A 293 9.42 17.72 1.06
C ARG A 293 10.82 17.92 0.50
N TYR A 294 11.84 17.41 1.18
CA TYR A 294 13.24 17.74 0.92
C TYR A 294 14.08 16.49 0.67
N THR A 295 15.15 16.66 -0.10
CA THR A 295 16.17 15.64 -0.36
C THR A 295 16.96 15.30 0.92
N PRO A 296 17.49 14.08 1.06
CA PRO A 296 18.31 13.72 2.22
C PRO A 296 19.58 14.58 2.35
N GLU A 297 20.09 15.14 1.25
CA GLU A 297 21.21 16.09 1.19
C GLU A 297 20.86 17.39 1.93
N THR A 298 19.73 18.02 1.58
CA THR A 298 19.23 19.24 2.23
C THR A 298 18.84 18.99 3.69
N ILE A 299 18.29 17.82 4.01
CA ILE A 299 18.00 17.40 5.39
C ILE A 299 19.29 17.25 6.21
N ALA A 300 20.34 16.64 5.65
CA ALA A 300 21.64 16.52 6.33
C ALA A 300 22.23 17.91 6.62
N CYS A 301 22.19 18.83 5.65
CA CYS A 301 22.64 20.21 5.83
C CYS A 301 21.87 20.93 6.93
N ALA A 302 20.53 20.81 6.96
CA ALA A 302 19.69 21.44 7.97
C ALA A 302 19.98 20.91 9.38
N CYS A 303 20.12 19.59 9.55
CA CYS A 303 20.40 19.00 10.86
C CYS A 303 21.81 19.32 11.38
N ILE A 304 22.81 19.47 10.48
CA ILE A 304 24.14 20.00 10.85
C ILE A 304 24.05 21.48 11.24
N GLN A 305 23.38 22.31 10.44
CA GLN A 305 23.23 23.75 10.68
C GLN A 305 22.48 24.05 11.99
N LEU A 306 21.53 23.19 12.37
CA LEU A 306 20.84 23.27 13.67
C LEU A 306 21.74 22.77 14.81
N ALA A 307 22.41 21.63 14.66
CA ALA A 307 23.32 21.08 15.67
C ALA A 307 24.48 22.04 16.00
N ALA A 308 25.12 22.63 14.99
CA ALA A 308 26.23 23.58 15.18
C ALA A 308 25.85 24.83 15.98
N LYS A 309 24.56 25.21 15.99
CA LYS A 309 24.03 26.32 16.79
C LYS A 309 23.61 25.93 18.22
N THR A 310 23.42 24.65 18.49
CA THR A 310 22.83 24.16 19.76
C THR A 310 23.73 23.22 20.56
N VAL A 311 24.90 22.82 20.03
CA VAL A 311 25.99 22.22 20.81
C VAL A 311 26.45 23.16 21.93
N GLU A 312 26.98 22.59 23.03
CA GLU A 312 27.40 23.39 24.21
C GLU A 312 28.44 24.46 23.87
N GLN A 313 29.30 24.17 22.89
CA GLN A 313 30.20 25.15 22.27
C GLN A 313 29.80 25.39 20.80
N PRO A 314 29.02 26.44 20.48
CA PRO A 314 28.56 26.72 19.13
C PRO A 314 29.68 26.74 18.09
N VAL A 315 29.47 26.05 16.97
CA VAL A 315 30.45 25.89 15.88
C VAL A 315 30.13 26.91 14.79
N ILE A 316 31.10 27.77 14.46
CA ILE A 316 30.99 28.71 13.36
C ILE A 316 31.24 27.94 12.06
N LEU A 317 30.19 27.78 11.25
CA LEU A 317 30.26 27.13 9.94
C LEU A 317 30.61 28.16 8.84
N PRO A 318 31.28 27.76 7.74
CA PRO A 318 31.71 28.69 6.70
C PRO A 318 30.55 29.45 6.01
N LYS A 319 30.80 30.72 5.68
CA LYS A 319 29.83 31.64 5.05
C LYS A 319 30.41 32.48 3.90
N SER A 320 31.68 32.32 3.58
CA SER A 320 32.42 33.12 2.59
C SER A 320 33.35 32.21 1.80
N PRO A 321 33.45 32.34 0.47
CA PRO A 321 32.72 33.30 -0.38
C PRO A 321 31.21 33.03 -0.46
N PHE A 322 30.79 31.78 -0.20
CA PHE A 322 29.39 31.35 -0.17
C PHE A 322 29.07 30.58 1.12
N PRO A 323 27.79 30.45 1.51
CA PRO A 323 27.36 29.53 2.57
C PRO A 323 27.78 28.08 2.31
N TRP A 324 28.35 27.43 3.33
CA TRP A 324 28.93 26.08 3.21
C TRP A 324 27.99 25.01 2.63
N PHE A 325 26.68 25.18 2.79
CA PHE A 325 25.67 24.21 2.38
C PHE A 325 25.31 24.27 0.89
N GLU A 326 25.69 25.34 0.19
CA GLU A 326 25.50 25.46 -1.26
C GLU A 326 26.42 24.49 -2.03
N LEU A 327 27.51 24.04 -1.41
CA LEU A 327 28.37 22.94 -1.87
C LEU A 327 27.63 21.58 -1.97
N PHE A 328 26.45 21.47 -1.34
CA PHE A 328 25.64 20.25 -1.26
C PHE A 328 24.22 20.48 -1.81
N ASP A 329 24.06 21.42 -2.75
CA ASP A 329 22.81 21.77 -3.45
C ASP A 329 21.62 22.14 -2.52
N ALA A 330 21.90 22.56 -1.28
CA ALA A 330 20.89 22.86 -0.27
C ALA A 330 20.65 24.36 -0.13
N SER A 331 19.38 24.81 -0.12
CA SER A 331 19.07 26.25 -0.01
C SER A 331 18.95 26.74 1.44
N ASP A 332 19.34 28.00 1.68
CA ASP A 332 19.15 28.71 2.95
C ASP A 332 17.66 28.84 3.36
N ARG A 333 16.74 28.84 2.38
CA ARG A 333 15.29 28.80 2.63
C ARG A 333 14.89 27.45 3.25
N ASP A 334 15.27 26.35 2.62
CA ASP A 334 14.83 25.01 3.02
C ASP A 334 15.51 24.57 4.32
N ILE A 335 16.78 24.93 4.50
CA ILE A 335 17.52 24.74 5.76
C ILE A 335 16.83 25.46 6.93
N ARG A 336 16.35 26.70 6.73
CA ARG A 336 15.55 27.41 7.75
C ARG A 336 14.21 26.73 8.00
N LEU A 337 13.48 26.33 6.95
CA LEU A 337 12.18 25.68 7.08
C LEU A 337 12.28 24.33 7.81
N ILE A 338 13.25 23.47 7.47
CA ILE A 338 13.51 22.21 8.18
C ILE A 338 13.89 22.49 9.64
N SER A 339 14.75 23.49 9.89
CA SER A 339 15.10 23.89 11.27
C SER A 339 13.86 24.32 12.07
N GLN A 340 12.94 25.09 11.46
CA GLN A 340 11.68 25.49 12.09
C GLN A 340 10.76 24.28 12.33
N MET A 341 10.61 23.36 11.36
CA MET A 341 9.83 22.13 11.52
C MET A 341 10.34 21.27 12.69
N LEU A 342 11.67 21.18 12.87
CA LEU A 342 12.28 20.50 14.00
C LEU A 342 12.03 21.22 15.32
N MET A 343 12.20 22.55 15.39
CA MET A 343 11.90 23.31 16.62
C MET A 343 10.42 23.22 17.01
N CYS A 344 9.49 23.25 16.06
CA CYS A 344 8.06 23.04 16.28
C CYS A 344 7.69 21.60 16.70
N LEU A 345 8.59 20.63 16.54
CA LEU A 345 8.42 19.30 17.13
C LEU A 345 8.70 19.33 18.64
N TYR A 346 9.74 20.06 19.07
CA TYR A 346 10.14 20.18 20.48
C TYR A 346 9.22 21.09 21.31
N THR A 347 8.45 21.99 20.69
CA THR A 347 7.41 22.78 21.40
C THR A 347 6.18 21.95 21.80
N ARG A 348 6.11 20.66 21.48
CA ARG A 348 4.98 19.78 21.83
C ARG A 348 5.04 19.32 23.30
N THR A 349 4.30 20.01 24.17
CA THR A 349 4.26 19.74 25.62
C THR A 349 3.49 18.47 26.04
N LYS A 350 2.63 17.90 25.17
CA LYS A 350 1.77 16.75 25.51
C LYS A 350 1.87 15.63 24.47
N ALA A 351 2.03 14.40 24.97
CA ALA A 351 2.01 13.19 24.15
C ALA A 351 0.57 12.82 23.73
N PRO A 352 0.33 12.38 22.48
CA PRO A 352 -1.01 12.08 21.99
C PRO A 352 -1.63 10.86 22.70
N SER A 353 -2.86 11.03 23.18
CA SER A 353 -3.58 10.01 23.95
C SER A 353 -4.19 8.93 23.03
N LEU A 354 -3.59 7.73 23.02
CA LEU A 354 -4.01 6.57 22.22
C LEU A 354 -5.52 6.29 22.30
N ASP A 355 -6.11 6.29 23.51
CA ASP A 355 -7.54 6.00 23.70
C ASP A 355 -8.46 7.11 23.14
N PHE A 356 -7.98 8.36 23.14
CA PHE A 356 -8.68 9.49 22.51
C PHE A 356 -8.63 9.38 20.98
N ILE A 357 -7.45 9.07 20.43
CA ILE A 357 -7.27 8.79 19.00
C ILE A 357 -8.19 7.66 18.54
N HIS A 358 -8.26 6.55 19.29
CA HIS A 358 -9.21 5.47 18.99
C HIS A 358 -10.67 5.94 19.06
N SER A 359 -11.07 6.67 20.12
CA SER A 359 -12.44 7.19 20.25
C SER A 359 -12.85 8.11 19.09
N GLN A 360 -11.95 8.98 18.62
CA GLN A 360 -12.23 9.85 17.47
C GLN A 360 -12.25 9.04 16.17
N LEU A 361 -11.25 8.18 15.92
CA LEU A 361 -11.22 7.33 14.72
C LEU A 361 -12.47 6.46 14.59
N GLU A 362 -12.96 5.87 15.69
CA GLU A 362 -14.23 5.13 15.67
C GLU A 362 -15.44 6.00 15.31
N LYS A 363 -15.52 7.25 15.80
CA LYS A 363 -16.61 8.18 15.44
C LYS A 363 -16.54 8.59 13.97
N HIS A 364 -15.34 8.77 13.41
CA HIS A 364 -15.18 9.01 11.97
C HIS A 364 -15.51 7.76 11.14
N GLN A 365 -15.08 6.58 11.57
CA GLN A 365 -15.38 5.30 10.90
C GLN A 365 -16.88 4.99 10.87
N LYS A 366 -17.60 5.22 11.98
CA LYS A 366 -19.06 5.07 12.06
C LYS A 366 -19.76 6.04 11.10
N ARG A 367 -19.44 7.34 11.16
CA ARG A 367 -19.99 8.37 10.25
C ARG A 367 -19.74 8.06 8.76
N LEU A 368 -18.57 7.55 8.39
CA LEU A 368 -18.29 7.13 7.02
C LEU A 368 -19.03 5.84 6.62
N SER A 369 -19.06 4.82 7.49
CA SER A 369 -19.90 3.62 7.33
C SER A 369 -21.35 3.99 7.03
N ASP A 370 -21.90 4.96 7.76
CA ASP A 370 -23.32 5.29 7.70
C ASP A 370 -23.62 6.25 6.53
N SER A 371 -22.67 7.12 6.16
CA SER A 371 -22.70 7.89 4.91
C SER A 371 -22.64 6.99 3.67
N ASP A 372 -21.78 5.96 3.67
CA ASP A 372 -21.63 5.06 2.53
C ASP A 372 -22.86 4.14 2.39
N LYS A 373 -23.47 3.67 3.49
CA LYS A 373 -24.79 3.02 3.47
C LYS A 373 -25.88 3.94 2.93
N ALA A 374 -25.89 5.20 3.34
CA ALA A 374 -26.89 6.17 2.88
C ALA A 374 -26.77 6.44 1.37
N LYS A 375 -25.55 6.51 0.82
CA LYS A 375 -25.30 6.56 -0.62
C LYS A 375 -25.77 5.28 -1.32
N GLU A 376 -25.41 4.10 -0.81
CA GLU A 376 -25.85 2.81 -1.38
C GLU A 376 -27.39 2.66 -1.37
N LEU A 377 -28.06 3.20 -0.35
CA LEU A 377 -29.53 3.27 -0.27
C LEU A 377 -30.11 4.29 -1.26
N ALA A 378 -29.51 5.47 -1.41
CA ALA A 378 -29.94 6.51 -2.34
C ALA A 378 -29.75 6.08 -3.81
N GLU A 379 -28.64 5.43 -4.15
CA GLU A 379 -28.38 4.85 -5.48
C GLU A 379 -29.41 3.76 -5.83
N LYS A 380 -29.74 2.88 -4.87
CA LYS A 380 -30.80 1.87 -5.05
C LYS A 380 -32.19 2.49 -5.17
N ALA A 381 -32.50 3.50 -4.37
CA ALA A 381 -33.78 4.22 -4.43
C ALA A 381 -33.94 4.94 -5.77
N LYS A 382 -32.88 5.59 -6.27
CA LYS A 382 -32.88 6.21 -7.61
C LYS A 382 -33.05 5.16 -8.70
N ALA A 383 -32.23 4.10 -8.71
CA ALA A 383 -32.36 3.03 -9.71
C ALA A 383 -33.74 2.36 -9.70
N TYR A 384 -34.41 2.29 -8.53
CA TYR A 384 -35.78 1.81 -8.43
C TYR A 384 -36.81 2.82 -8.97
N ALA A 385 -36.61 4.13 -8.74
CA ALA A 385 -37.43 5.19 -9.33
C ALA A 385 -37.29 5.24 -10.86
N ASP A 386 -36.05 5.19 -11.38
CA ASP A 386 -35.74 5.14 -12.81
C ASP A 386 -36.45 3.94 -13.48
N ILE A 387 -36.50 2.78 -12.80
CA ILE A 387 -37.25 1.59 -13.25
C ILE A 387 -38.77 1.81 -13.19
N GLN A 388 -39.31 2.43 -12.15
CA GLN A 388 -40.74 2.73 -12.06
C GLN A 388 -41.19 3.73 -13.13
N GLU A 389 -40.37 4.72 -13.46
CA GLU A 389 -40.65 5.72 -14.50
C GLU A 389 -40.58 5.09 -15.90
N ALA A 390 -39.56 4.26 -16.17
CA ALA A 390 -39.50 3.45 -17.39
C ALA A 390 -40.71 2.50 -17.53
N ILE A 391 -41.17 1.88 -16.44
CA ILE A 391 -42.40 1.07 -16.45
C ILE A 391 -43.62 1.94 -16.79
N LYS A 392 -43.79 3.11 -16.14
CA LYS A 392 -44.90 4.04 -16.41
C LYS A 392 -44.93 4.51 -17.87
N ALA A 393 -43.79 4.80 -18.48
CA ALA A 393 -43.69 5.15 -19.89
C ALA A 393 -44.09 4.00 -20.85
N VAL A 394 -43.85 2.75 -20.44
CA VAL A 394 -44.29 1.56 -21.18
C VAL A 394 -45.77 1.23 -20.96
N THR A 395 -46.39 1.62 -19.83
CA THR A 395 -47.85 1.50 -19.66
C THR A 395 -48.62 2.64 -20.31
N SER A 396 -48.15 3.88 -20.29
CA SER A 396 -48.85 5.02 -20.90
C SER A 396 -48.91 4.94 -22.43
N THR A 397 -47.98 4.22 -23.06
CA THR A 397 -47.96 3.94 -24.50
C THR A 397 -48.83 2.74 -24.92
N LYS A 398 -49.47 2.02 -23.98
CA LYS A 398 -50.34 0.86 -24.26
C LYS A 398 -51.83 1.20 -24.35
N SER A 399 -52.17 2.17 -25.20
CA SER A 399 -53.55 2.55 -25.51
C SER A 399 -53.88 2.62 -27.01
N THR A 400 -53.08 1.98 -27.89
CA THR A 400 -53.48 1.67 -29.27
C THR A 400 -52.74 0.46 -29.86
N SER A 401 -53.48 -0.37 -30.61
CA SER A 401 -53.06 -1.33 -31.66
C SER A 401 -51.94 -2.36 -31.43
N ASN A 402 -52.25 -3.60 -31.84
CA ASN A 402 -51.35 -4.76 -31.94
C ASN A 402 -50.23 -4.62 -33.00
N VAL A 403 -49.36 -5.65 -33.02
CA VAL A 403 -48.64 -6.26 -34.18
C VAL A 403 -47.10 -6.21 -34.14
N GLN A 404 -46.53 -7.42 -33.99
CA GLN A 404 -45.26 -7.95 -34.51
C GLN A 404 -43.97 -7.10 -34.55
N GLN A 405 -43.01 -7.54 -33.72
CA GLN A 405 -41.71 -8.07 -34.17
C GLN A 405 -40.60 -7.08 -34.57
N THR A 406 -39.36 -7.59 -34.54
CA THR A 406 -38.08 -6.92 -34.83
C THR A 406 -37.68 -5.78 -33.88
N ARG A 407 -36.62 -6.02 -33.09
CA ARG A 407 -35.49 -5.08 -32.98
C ARG A 407 -34.19 -5.88 -32.99
N LYS A 408 -33.25 -5.35 -33.74
CA LYS A 408 -31.89 -5.85 -33.93
C LYS A 408 -30.98 -4.63 -33.81
N ASP A 409 -29.80 -4.81 -33.21
CA ASP A 409 -28.63 -3.91 -33.24
C ASP A 409 -28.78 -2.51 -32.57
N ASP A 410 -27.88 -2.03 -31.68
CA ASP A 410 -27.12 -2.70 -30.60
C ASP A 410 -27.24 -1.87 -29.27
N GLU A 411 -26.35 -0.97 -28.77
CA GLU A 411 -24.93 -0.69 -29.03
C GLU A 411 -24.12 -0.30 -27.76
N LYS A 412 -23.05 -1.06 -27.46
CA LYS A 412 -21.83 -0.74 -26.66
C LYS A 412 -21.87 -0.38 -25.14
N ALA A 413 -20.71 -0.70 -24.52
CA ALA A 413 -20.23 -0.40 -23.15
C ALA A 413 -21.04 -1.00 -21.97
N VAL A 414 -20.43 -1.49 -20.88
CA VAL A 414 -19.06 -1.33 -20.34
C VAL A 414 -18.32 -2.69 -20.22
N LYS A 415 -16.98 -2.69 -20.34
CA LYS A 415 -16.14 -3.87 -20.08
C LYS A 415 -15.60 -3.87 -18.64
N ALA A 416 -15.81 -4.98 -17.94
CA ALA A 416 -14.99 -5.41 -16.80
C ALA A 416 -14.84 -6.95 -16.87
N GLU A 417 -13.61 -7.47 -16.81
CA GLU A 417 -13.34 -8.88 -17.07
C GLU A 417 -13.34 -9.72 -15.79
N ALA A 418 -14.38 -10.54 -15.65
CA ALA A 418 -14.45 -11.69 -14.76
C ALA A 418 -14.38 -12.98 -15.62
N PRO A 419 -14.00 -14.15 -15.06
CA PRO A 419 -13.75 -15.36 -15.84
C PRO A 419 -15.04 -15.94 -16.43
N ARG A 420 -15.41 -15.48 -17.63
CA ARG A 420 -16.52 -16.02 -18.42
C ARG A 420 -16.33 -17.52 -18.63
N ILE A 421 -17.40 -18.29 -18.36
CA ILE A 421 -17.60 -19.59 -19.01
C ILE A 421 -17.57 -19.30 -20.52
N SER A 422 -16.66 -19.93 -21.25
CA SER A 422 -16.48 -19.67 -22.68
C SER A 422 -17.74 -20.10 -23.45
N LYS A 423 -18.19 -19.24 -24.38
CA LYS A 423 -19.41 -19.44 -25.20
C LYS A 423 -19.26 -20.56 -26.26
N SER A 424 -18.52 -21.62 -25.95
CA SER A 424 -17.97 -22.57 -26.93
C SER A 424 -17.99 -24.04 -26.50
N ILE A 425 -18.37 -24.37 -25.25
CA ILE A 425 -18.01 -25.68 -24.65
C ILE A 425 -19.20 -26.63 -24.41
N THR A 426 -20.46 -26.18 -24.33
CA THR A 426 -21.62 -27.09 -24.18
C THR A 426 -22.78 -26.73 -25.12
N LYS A 427 -23.07 -27.60 -26.10
CA LYS A 427 -24.21 -27.45 -27.05
C LYS A 427 -25.60 -27.54 -26.40
N HIS A 428 -25.68 -27.98 -25.14
CA HIS A 428 -26.93 -28.41 -24.49
C HIS A 428 -27.26 -27.66 -23.19
N ILE A 429 -26.45 -26.65 -22.81
CA ILE A 429 -26.64 -25.88 -21.58
C ILE A 429 -26.67 -24.39 -21.94
N GLY A 430 -27.85 -23.77 -21.81
CA GLY A 430 -28.05 -22.33 -21.99
C GLY A 430 -28.90 -21.75 -20.84
N PRO A 431 -29.00 -20.41 -20.73
CA PRO A 431 -29.85 -19.78 -19.72
C PRO A 431 -31.35 -20.08 -19.94
N PRO A 432 -32.14 -20.33 -18.88
CA PRO A 432 -31.74 -20.39 -17.48
C PRO A 432 -30.96 -21.66 -17.13
N PHE A 433 -29.88 -21.50 -16.37
CA PHE A 433 -29.06 -22.64 -15.94
C PHE A 433 -29.76 -23.46 -14.85
N ASN A 434 -30.05 -24.72 -15.14
CA ASN A 434 -30.56 -25.67 -14.16
C ASN A 434 -29.39 -26.20 -13.31
N VAL A 435 -29.33 -25.83 -12.03
CA VAL A 435 -28.26 -26.25 -11.11
C VAL A 435 -28.80 -27.33 -10.18
N MET A 436 -28.45 -28.59 -10.41
CA MET A 436 -28.89 -29.70 -9.56
C MET A 436 -28.03 -29.76 -8.29
N VAL A 437 -28.67 -29.62 -7.12
CA VAL A 437 -27.99 -29.44 -5.82
C VAL A 437 -28.00 -30.72 -4.98
N ASP A 438 -26.83 -31.10 -4.51
CA ASP A 438 -26.54 -32.26 -3.66
C ASP A 438 -26.64 -31.91 -2.15
N SER A 439 -26.89 -32.92 -1.30
CA SER A 439 -27.02 -32.77 0.17
C SER A 439 -25.76 -32.17 0.79
N THR A 440 -24.59 -32.55 0.28
CA THR A 440 -23.29 -32.04 0.76
C THR A 440 -23.13 -30.56 0.46
N PHE A 441 -23.57 -30.09 -0.72
CA PHE A 441 -23.47 -28.68 -1.11
C PHE A 441 -24.39 -27.79 -0.26
N LEU A 442 -25.61 -28.25 0.01
CA LEU A 442 -26.55 -27.60 0.92
C LEU A 442 -25.96 -27.46 2.33
N SER A 443 -25.43 -28.56 2.87
CA SER A 443 -24.78 -28.61 4.18
C SER A 443 -23.58 -27.66 4.30
N TYR A 444 -22.69 -27.64 3.29
CA TYR A 444 -21.52 -26.77 3.27
C TYR A 444 -21.89 -25.30 3.00
N SER A 445 -22.93 -25.00 2.24
CA SER A 445 -23.41 -23.62 2.02
C SER A 445 -23.86 -22.99 3.35
N ILE A 446 -24.70 -23.72 4.09
CA ILE A 446 -25.34 -23.23 5.31
C ILE A 446 -24.33 -23.19 6.47
N LYS A 447 -23.43 -24.18 6.59
CA LYS A 447 -22.31 -24.15 7.54
C LYS A 447 -21.41 -22.91 7.35
N ASN A 448 -21.23 -22.46 6.11
CA ASN A 448 -20.43 -21.29 5.76
C ASN A 448 -21.24 -19.98 5.68
N ARG A 449 -22.53 -19.99 6.03
CA ARG A 449 -23.47 -18.85 5.94
C ARG A 449 -23.53 -18.20 4.55
N LEU A 450 -23.50 -19.01 3.50
CA LEU A 450 -23.58 -18.55 2.10
C LEU A 450 -25.04 -18.51 1.63
N ASP A 451 -25.46 -17.36 1.09
CA ASP A 451 -26.71 -17.24 0.33
C ASP A 451 -26.54 -17.99 -0.99
N MET A 452 -27.35 -19.04 -1.21
CA MET A 452 -27.30 -19.86 -2.41
C MET A 452 -27.70 -19.08 -3.67
N MET A 453 -28.78 -18.29 -3.62
CA MET A 453 -29.27 -17.58 -4.81
C MET A 453 -28.30 -16.47 -5.23
N LYS A 454 -27.74 -15.75 -4.25
CA LYS A 454 -26.65 -14.80 -4.52
C LYS A 454 -25.40 -15.52 -5.02
N GLY A 455 -24.96 -16.58 -4.36
CA GLY A 455 -23.76 -17.34 -4.73
C GLY A 455 -23.83 -17.95 -6.13
N PHE A 456 -24.99 -18.44 -6.57
CA PHE A 456 -25.19 -18.90 -7.94
C PHE A 456 -25.11 -17.76 -8.95
N LYS A 457 -25.77 -16.62 -8.68
CA LYS A 457 -25.72 -15.42 -9.54
C LYS A 457 -24.30 -14.81 -9.64
N ASP A 458 -23.58 -14.77 -8.52
CA ASP A 458 -22.20 -14.27 -8.43
C ASP A 458 -21.19 -15.19 -9.13
N CYS A 459 -21.54 -16.46 -9.42
CA CYS A 459 -20.66 -17.46 -10.04
C CYS A 459 -21.00 -17.74 -11.52
N LEU A 460 -22.28 -17.78 -11.88
CA LEU A 460 -22.76 -18.10 -13.22
C LEU A 460 -23.15 -16.86 -14.04
N HIS A 461 -23.31 -15.70 -13.39
CA HIS A 461 -23.61 -14.40 -14.00
C HIS A 461 -24.89 -14.30 -14.86
N ASP A 462 -25.80 -15.27 -14.75
CA ASP A 462 -27.05 -15.35 -15.54
C ASP A 462 -28.22 -15.86 -14.67
N LYS A 463 -29.40 -16.07 -15.26
CA LYS A 463 -30.58 -16.66 -14.59
C LYS A 463 -30.32 -18.13 -14.24
N VAL A 464 -30.56 -18.48 -12.98
CA VAL A 464 -30.35 -19.84 -12.44
C VAL A 464 -31.65 -20.37 -11.85
N ILE A 465 -31.92 -21.66 -12.09
CA ILE A 465 -32.98 -22.44 -11.42
C ILE A 465 -32.28 -23.53 -10.61
N PRO A 466 -32.24 -23.46 -9.27
CA PRO A 466 -31.71 -24.54 -8.46
C PRO A 466 -32.73 -25.69 -8.36
N CYS A 467 -32.29 -26.89 -8.75
CA CYS A 467 -33.11 -28.09 -8.80
C CYS A 467 -32.67 -29.08 -7.70
N ILE A 468 -33.61 -29.68 -6.98
CA ILE A 468 -33.32 -30.63 -5.89
C ILE A 468 -34.06 -31.95 -6.12
N PRO A 469 -33.37 -33.10 -6.31
CA PRO A 469 -33.99 -34.42 -6.38
C PRO A 469 -34.70 -34.81 -5.08
N GLU A 470 -35.83 -35.50 -5.17
CA GLU A 470 -36.57 -35.98 -3.98
C GLU A 470 -35.73 -36.89 -3.06
N CYS A 471 -34.83 -37.70 -3.62
CA CYS A 471 -33.90 -38.52 -2.83
C CYS A 471 -32.98 -37.67 -1.93
N VAL A 472 -32.50 -36.51 -2.42
CA VAL A 472 -31.72 -35.54 -1.63
C VAL A 472 -32.57 -34.97 -0.48
N VAL A 473 -33.86 -34.70 -0.71
CA VAL A 473 -34.78 -34.22 0.34
C VAL A 473 -34.97 -35.29 1.42
N VAL A 474 -35.24 -36.55 1.04
CA VAL A 474 -35.42 -37.67 1.97
C VAL A 474 -34.13 -37.98 2.76
N GLU A 475 -32.95 -37.79 2.16
CA GLU A 475 -31.67 -37.91 2.86
C GLU A 475 -31.51 -36.83 3.94
N LEU A 476 -31.86 -35.57 3.62
CA LEU A 476 -31.80 -34.44 4.55
C LEU A 476 -32.87 -34.53 5.66
N GLU A 477 -34.05 -35.07 5.38
CA GLU A 477 -35.11 -35.31 6.37
C GLU A 477 -34.71 -36.37 7.41
N LYS A 478 -34.01 -37.42 7.00
CA LYS A 478 -33.45 -38.44 7.92
C LYS A 478 -32.41 -37.87 8.90
N GLN A 479 -31.77 -36.75 8.56
CA GLN A 479 -30.68 -36.18 9.35
C GLN A 479 -31.18 -34.97 10.19
N SER A 480 -31.51 -35.24 11.45
CA SER A 480 -32.14 -34.30 12.41
C SER A 480 -31.48 -32.93 12.56
N ARG A 481 -30.19 -32.80 12.20
CA ARG A 481 -29.41 -31.54 12.19
C ARG A 481 -29.84 -30.54 11.13
N PHE A 482 -30.63 -30.93 10.12
CA PHE A 482 -30.89 -30.12 8.93
C PHE A 482 -32.32 -29.52 8.84
N LYS A 483 -33.06 -29.45 9.95
CA LYS A 483 -34.38 -28.77 10.03
C LYS A 483 -34.37 -27.33 9.46
N SER A 484 -33.26 -26.60 9.58
CA SER A 484 -33.10 -25.26 9.00
C SER A 484 -32.89 -25.25 7.48
N VAL A 485 -32.43 -26.36 6.89
CA VAL A 485 -32.23 -26.51 5.44
C VAL A 485 -33.57 -26.71 4.74
N LEU A 486 -34.45 -27.53 5.32
CA LEU A 486 -35.78 -27.80 4.77
C LEU A 486 -36.61 -26.52 4.59
N LYS A 487 -36.46 -25.53 5.49
CA LYS A 487 -37.07 -24.20 5.35
C LYS A 487 -36.60 -23.42 4.11
N ILE A 488 -35.37 -23.65 3.64
CA ILE A 488 -34.80 -23.00 2.46
C ILE A 488 -35.15 -23.78 1.19
N ILE A 489 -35.20 -25.12 1.27
CA ILE A 489 -35.63 -26.00 0.16
C ILE A 489 -37.12 -25.82 -0.18
N ASN A 490 -37.94 -25.38 0.79
CA ASN A 490 -39.36 -25.11 0.60
C ASN A 490 -39.66 -23.70 0.04
N ASP A 491 -38.64 -22.91 -0.28
CA ASP A 491 -38.80 -21.63 -0.97
C ASP A 491 -39.14 -21.86 -2.45
N HIS A 492 -40.15 -21.16 -2.98
CA HIS A 492 -40.63 -21.21 -4.37
C HIS A 492 -39.53 -21.03 -5.45
N ARG A 493 -38.35 -20.53 -5.07
CA ARG A 493 -37.17 -20.42 -5.93
C ARG A 493 -36.45 -21.74 -6.21
N PHE A 494 -36.75 -22.82 -5.47
CA PHE A 494 -36.19 -24.16 -5.68
C PHE A 494 -37.18 -25.08 -6.38
N GLN A 495 -36.74 -25.71 -7.48
CA GLN A 495 -37.53 -26.70 -8.21
C GLN A 495 -37.25 -28.10 -7.66
N ARG A 496 -38.27 -28.79 -7.13
CA ARG A 496 -38.16 -30.22 -6.79
C ARG A 496 -38.17 -31.07 -8.07
N LEU A 497 -37.30 -32.08 -8.16
CA LEU A 497 -37.25 -33.03 -9.27
C LEU A 497 -37.76 -34.41 -8.82
N HIS A 498 -38.83 -34.88 -9.45
CA HIS A 498 -39.43 -36.18 -9.14
C HIS A 498 -38.53 -37.36 -9.55
N CYS A 499 -38.36 -38.35 -8.66
CA CYS A 499 -37.46 -39.48 -8.87
C CYS A 499 -38.22 -40.80 -9.14
N ALA A 500 -38.03 -41.38 -10.33
CA ALA A 500 -38.74 -42.56 -10.81
C ALA A 500 -38.39 -43.90 -10.11
N HIS A 501 -37.67 -43.89 -8.98
CA HIS A 501 -37.20 -45.10 -8.30
C HIS A 501 -38.08 -45.50 -7.10
N LYS A 502 -38.62 -46.73 -7.11
CA LYS A 502 -39.50 -47.25 -6.04
C LYS A 502 -38.77 -47.84 -4.80
N LYS A 503 -37.43 -47.91 -4.80
CA LYS A 503 -36.62 -48.41 -3.66
C LYS A 503 -35.37 -47.54 -3.46
N SER A 504 -34.73 -47.72 -2.30
CA SER A 504 -33.59 -46.92 -1.82
C SER A 504 -32.30 -47.14 -2.61
N ILE A 505 -32.22 -46.56 -3.81
CA ILE A 505 -30.94 -46.32 -4.52
C ILE A 505 -30.19 -45.21 -3.77
N TYR A 506 -28.85 -45.27 -3.76
CA TYR A 506 -28.03 -44.19 -3.20
C TYR A 506 -28.19 -42.89 -4.02
N THR A 507 -28.18 -41.74 -3.32
CA THR A 507 -28.51 -40.42 -3.86
C THR A 507 -27.58 -39.98 -5.01
N ASP A 508 -26.32 -40.37 -4.92
CA ASP A 508 -25.26 -40.16 -5.89
C ASP A 508 -25.50 -40.91 -7.21
N GLU A 509 -25.92 -42.18 -7.16
CA GLU A 509 -26.27 -42.96 -8.34
C GLU A 509 -27.55 -42.43 -9.02
N CYS A 510 -28.52 -41.91 -8.25
CA CYS A 510 -29.67 -41.18 -8.83
C CYS A 510 -29.23 -39.90 -9.57
N ILE A 511 -28.29 -39.13 -8.99
CA ILE A 511 -27.68 -37.95 -9.62
C ILE A 511 -26.96 -38.34 -10.93
N LEU A 512 -26.14 -39.39 -10.89
CA LEU A 512 -25.37 -39.88 -12.05
C LEU A 512 -26.27 -40.41 -13.18
N HIS A 513 -27.33 -41.14 -12.85
CA HIS A 513 -28.32 -41.61 -13.82
C HIS A 513 -29.01 -40.43 -14.52
N ARG A 514 -29.48 -39.43 -13.76
CA ARG A 514 -30.19 -38.27 -14.32
C ARG A 514 -29.31 -37.42 -15.24
N ILE A 515 -28.06 -37.14 -14.89
CA ILE A 515 -27.17 -36.32 -15.75
C ILE A 515 -26.64 -37.09 -16.97
N THR A 516 -26.64 -38.42 -16.92
CA THR A 516 -26.34 -39.27 -18.08
C THR A 516 -27.49 -39.22 -19.11
N GLN A 517 -28.74 -39.20 -18.64
CA GLN A 517 -29.94 -39.04 -19.48
C GLN A 517 -30.14 -37.59 -19.96
N HIS A 518 -29.87 -36.61 -19.10
CA HIS A 518 -30.17 -35.20 -19.33
C HIS A 518 -28.94 -34.32 -19.08
N LYS A 519 -28.18 -34.04 -20.15
CA LYS A 519 -26.98 -33.18 -20.13
C LYS A 519 -27.27 -31.68 -20.00
N ASN A 520 -28.42 -31.27 -19.46
CA ASN A 520 -28.83 -29.88 -19.30
C ASN A 520 -28.69 -29.35 -17.86
N TYR A 521 -27.98 -30.07 -16.99
CA TYR A 521 -27.77 -29.71 -15.58
C TYR A 521 -26.30 -29.37 -15.27
N ILE A 522 -26.10 -28.36 -14.42
CA ILE A 522 -24.84 -28.11 -13.70
C ILE A 522 -24.94 -28.80 -12.34
N VAL A 523 -23.97 -29.61 -11.93
CA VAL A 523 -24.06 -30.37 -10.66
C VAL A 523 -23.33 -29.66 -9.53
N ALA A 524 -24.06 -29.21 -8.52
CA ALA A 524 -23.54 -28.55 -7.33
C ALA A 524 -23.32 -29.56 -6.19
N THR A 525 -22.08 -29.99 -5.98
CA THR A 525 -21.69 -30.98 -4.94
C THR A 525 -20.33 -30.65 -4.32
N CYS A 526 -20.19 -30.93 -3.03
CA CYS A 526 -18.92 -30.84 -2.29
C CYS A 526 -18.26 -32.21 -2.06
N ASP A 527 -18.94 -33.31 -2.40
CA ASP A 527 -18.42 -34.66 -2.28
C ASP A 527 -17.23 -34.92 -3.23
N ARG A 528 -16.24 -35.68 -2.78
CA ARG A 528 -15.00 -35.92 -3.57
C ARG A 528 -15.17 -37.01 -4.62
N ASP A 529 -16.00 -38.01 -4.35
CA ASP A 529 -16.07 -39.27 -5.08
C ASP A 529 -17.26 -39.30 -6.06
N LEU A 530 -18.36 -38.61 -5.74
CA LEU A 530 -19.34 -38.18 -6.72
C LEU A 530 -18.69 -37.25 -7.77
N ARG A 531 -17.85 -36.29 -7.37
CA ARG A 531 -17.09 -35.46 -8.34
C ARG A 531 -16.13 -36.28 -9.21
N LYS A 532 -15.47 -37.31 -8.68
CA LYS A 532 -14.66 -38.24 -9.50
C LYS A 532 -15.50 -38.99 -10.53
N ARG A 533 -16.74 -39.38 -10.19
CA ARG A 533 -17.67 -40.05 -11.12
C ARG A 533 -18.21 -39.08 -12.18
N ILE A 534 -18.68 -37.88 -11.79
CA ILE A 534 -19.20 -36.88 -12.74
C ILE A 534 -18.15 -36.47 -13.78
N ARG A 535 -16.85 -36.35 -13.40
CA ARG A 535 -15.76 -36.08 -14.36
C ARG A 535 -15.59 -37.12 -15.47
N LYS A 536 -16.15 -38.32 -15.34
CA LYS A 536 -16.15 -39.33 -16.41
C LYS A 536 -17.22 -39.06 -17.47
N ILE A 537 -18.20 -38.21 -17.19
CA ILE A 537 -19.32 -37.87 -18.08
C ILE A 537 -18.97 -36.58 -18.82
N PRO A 538 -18.78 -36.60 -20.15
CA PRO A 538 -18.45 -35.39 -20.91
C PRO A 538 -19.62 -34.40 -20.90
N ASP A 539 -19.29 -33.12 -21.04
CA ASP A 539 -20.20 -31.96 -21.13
C ASP A 539 -20.96 -31.58 -19.84
N VAL A 540 -20.71 -32.25 -18.70
CA VAL A 540 -21.38 -31.92 -17.42
C VAL A 540 -20.48 -31.05 -16.51
N PRO A 541 -20.80 -29.75 -16.32
CA PRO A 541 -20.03 -28.88 -15.43
C PRO A 541 -20.33 -29.15 -13.95
N ILE A 542 -19.28 -29.03 -13.12
CA ILE A 542 -19.35 -29.24 -11.67
C ILE A 542 -19.21 -27.88 -10.95
N LEU A 543 -20.09 -27.61 -9.99
CA LEU A 543 -20.01 -26.47 -9.09
C LEU A 543 -19.67 -26.96 -7.67
N TYR A 544 -18.74 -26.30 -6.98
CA TYR A 544 -18.34 -26.67 -5.63
C TYR A 544 -17.98 -25.45 -4.78
N ILE A 545 -17.89 -25.64 -3.46
CA ILE A 545 -17.60 -24.58 -2.49
C ILE A 545 -16.13 -24.64 -2.07
N ARG A 546 -15.43 -23.51 -2.13
CA ARG A 546 -14.04 -23.36 -1.67
C ARG A 546 -13.80 -21.91 -1.25
N ASP A 547 -13.01 -21.71 -0.20
CA ASP A 547 -12.58 -20.38 0.28
C ASP A 547 -13.76 -19.39 0.48
N HIS A 548 -14.87 -19.90 1.03
CA HIS A 548 -16.17 -19.23 1.21
C HIS A 548 -16.81 -18.66 -0.07
N ARG A 549 -16.54 -19.26 -1.24
CA ARG A 549 -17.12 -18.89 -2.53
C ARG A 549 -17.57 -20.13 -3.31
N TYR A 550 -18.48 -19.93 -4.26
CA TYR A 550 -18.83 -20.94 -5.24
C TYR A 550 -17.87 -20.84 -6.42
N ILE A 551 -17.39 -21.99 -6.89
CA ILE A 551 -16.42 -22.10 -7.98
C ILE A 551 -16.94 -23.17 -8.94
N ILE A 552 -17.08 -22.81 -10.22
CA ILE A 552 -17.30 -23.77 -11.29
C ILE A 552 -15.96 -24.40 -11.67
N GLU A 553 -15.93 -25.73 -11.75
CA GLU A 553 -14.76 -26.49 -12.17
C GLU A 553 -14.55 -26.32 -13.68
N ARG A 554 -13.35 -25.90 -14.08
CA ARG A 554 -12.98 -25.89 -15.51
C ARG A 554 -12.97 -27.34 -16.00
N MET A 555 -13.70 -27.61 -17.08
CA MET A 555 -13.56 -28.88 -17.81
C MET A 555 -12.11 -29.00 -18.32
N PRO A 556 -11.56 -30.22 -18.45
CA PRO A 556 -10.29 -30.42 -19.14
C PRO A 556 -10.47 -30.07 -20.63
N ASP A 557 -9.64 -29.16 -21.15
CA ASP A 557 -9.65 -28.80 -22.56
C ASP A 557 -9.31 -30.03 -23.42
N THR A 558 -10.22 -30.45 -24.30
CA THR A 558 -10.04 -31.56 -25.26
C THR A 558 -9.02 -31.27 -26.37
N ARG A 559 -8.18 -30.24 -26.18
CA ARG A 559 -7.04 -29.85 -27.02
C ARG A 559 -5.69 -29.97 -26.30
N ALA A 560 -5.66 -30.41 -25.04
CA ALA A 560 -4.41 -30.74 -24.35
C ALA A 560 -3.81 -32.02 -24.95
N ALA A 561 -2.89 -31.86 -25.91
CA ALA A 561 -2.12 -32.97 -26.48
C ALA A 561 -1.38 -33.77 -25.38
N PRO A 562 -1.26 -35.09 -25.51
CA PRO A 562 -0.58 -35.91 -24.51
C PRO A 562 0.89 -35.48 -24.40
N LYS A 563 1.32 -35.16 -23.18
CA LYS A 563 2.74 -34.96 -22.88
C LYS A 563 3.44 -36.32 -22.98
N LYS A 564 4.42 -36.41 -23.88
CA LYS A 564 5.55 -37.32 -23.73
C LYS A 564 6.50 -36.78 -22.65
#